data_AF-A0A9P8DYP4-F1
#
_entry.id   AF-A0A9P8DYP4-F1
#
_cell.length_a   1.000
_cell.length_b   1.000
_cell.length_c   1.000
_cell.angle_alpha   90.00
_cell.angle_beta   90.00
_cell.angle_gamma   90.00
#
_symmetry.space_group_name_H-M   'P 1'
#
loop_
_entity.id
_entity.type
_entity.pdbx_description
1 polymer ?
#
loop_
_entity_poly.entity_id
_entity_poly.type
_entity_poly.pdbx_seq_one_letter_code
_entity_poly.pdbx_strand_id
1 'polypeptide(L)'
;MEAKSTFVMILRSLPANAVVARRPLRLDRVAEAAATTKNDSVMVRKGIRSMELLSQLNDMGMIDKADNYASLRDEVEQELNHLGSLKDRVMTESQKLEEVYQTIRDHNAYLVGQLETYKSYLHNVRGQSEGTTKRVQSQKVLGPYKFTHAQLEKEGVIQKSNVPPNRQANIYFNMTSPSPGTFIISLHYKGRNRGLLELDLKLDDLLEMQKDSQEDLDLEYVQFNVSKLLVHLNKKFARKRGW
;
A
#
# COMPACT_ATOMS: atom_id res chain seq x y z
N MET A 1 -17.64 29.69 29.85
CA MET A 1 -18.08 29.00 28.61
C MET A 1 -17.86 29.84 27.36
N GLU A 2 -18.43 31.06 27.24
CA GLU A 2 -18.23 31.95 26.06
C GLU A 2 -16.84 32.61 26.00
N ALA A 3 -16.31 33.10 27.12
CA ALA A 3 -14.97 33.71 27.16
C ALA A 3 -13.88 32.70 26.76
N LYS A 4 -13.90 31.51 27.38
CA LYS A 4 -13.01 30.38 27.04
C LYS A 4 -13.05 30.05 25.54
N SER A 5 -14.25 29.84 24.98
CA SER A 5 -14.38 29.45 23.57
C SER A 5 -13.91 30.55 22.62
N THR A 6 -14.15 31.82 22.95
CA THR A 6 -13.69 32.96 22.14
C THR A 6 -12.16 33.07 22.15
N PHE A 7 -11.51 32.93 23.30
CA PHE A 7 -10.05 32.90 23.41
C PHE A 7 -9.44 31.71 22.66
N VAL A 8 -10.02 30.52 22.78
CA VAL A 8 -9.58 29.33 22.04
C VAL A 8 -9.71 29.53 20.53
N MET A 9 -10.79 30.14 20.05
CA MET A 9 -10.94 30.47 18.62
C MET A 9 -9.86 31.44 18.15
N ILE A 10 -9.64 32.54 18.88
CA ILE A 10 -8.60 33.53 18.56
C ILE A 10 -7.23 32.85 18.48
N LEU A 11 -6.85 32.11 19.52
CA LEU A 11 -5.54 31.46 19.60
C LEU A 11 -5.34 30.39 18.51
N ARG A 12 -6.40 29.73 18.05
CA ARG A 12 -6.35 28.79 16.92
C ARG A 12 -6.23 29.47 15.55
N SER A 13 -6.71 30.69 15.42
CA SER A 13 -6.60 31.48 14.18
C SER A 13 -5.29 32.27 14.08
N LEU A 14 -4.56 32.42 15.18
CA LEU A 14 -3.25 33.05 15.17
C LEU A 14 -2.17 32.10 14.61
N PRO A 15 -1.16 32.63 13.91
CA PRO A 15 -0.05 31.82 13.44
C PRO A 15 0.74 31.23 14.63
N ALA A 16 1.26 30.01 14.48
CA ALA A 16 1.89 29.24 15.56
C ALA A 16 3.10 29.93 16.21
N ASN A 17 3.71 30.91 15.53
CA ASN A 17 4.85 31.69 16.01
C ASN A 17 4.46 33.05 16.64
N ALA A 18 3.15 33.34 16.76
CA ALA A 18 2.68 34.58 17.34
C ALA A 18 3.20 34.76 18.77
N VAL A 19 3.83 35.91 19.06
CA VAL A 19 4.39 36.22 20.38
C VAL A 19 3.32 36.15 21.48
N VAL A 20 2.08 36.54 21.16
CA VAL A 20 0.94 36.52 22.07
C VAL A 20 0.39 35.12 22.37
N ALA A 21 0.73 34.11 21.55
CA ALA A 21 0.35 32.72 21.78
C ALA A 21 1.38 31.94 22.63
N ARG A 22 2.48 32.60 23.06
CA ARG A 22 3.50 32.00 23.92
C ARG A 22 2.98 31.85 25.35
N ARG A 23 3.36 30.74 26.00
CA ARG A 23 3.02 30.47 27.40
C ARG A 23 4.01 31.13 28.36
N PRO A 24 3.58 31.58 29.56
CA PRO A 24 2.19 31.57 30.04
C PRO A 24 1.31 32.56 29.27
N LEU A 25 0.08 32.15 28.94
CA LEU A 25 -0.81 32.99 28.13
C LEU A 25 -1.17 34.29 28.86
N ARG A 26 -1.18 35.38 28.09
CA ARG A 26 -1.55 36.73 28.52
C ARG A 26 -2.85 37.11 27.84
N LEU A 27 -3.98 36.78 28.48
CA LEU A 27 -5.32 36.93 27.87
C LEU A 27 -5.64 38.39 27.49
N ASP A 28 -5.14 39.34 28.28
CA ASP A 28 -5.14 40.78 27.99
C ASP A 28 -4.50 41.08 26.62
N ARG A 29 -3.26 40.63 26.43
CA ARG A 29 -2.49 40.86 25.19
C ARG A 29 -3.05 40.09 24.01
N VAL A 30 -3.60 38.90 24.22
CA VAL A 30 -4.25 38.10 23.18
C VAL A 30 -5.50 38.81 22.66
N ALA A 31 -6.33 39.35 23.56
CA ALA A 31 -7.53 40.08 23.19
C ALA A 31 -7.20 41.40 22.47
N GLU A 32 -6.19 42.13 22.96
CA GLU A 32 -5.70 43.38 22.34
C GLU A 32 -5.12 43.13 20.93
N ALA A 33 -4.29 42.10 20.77
CA ALA A 33 -3.74 41.73 19.47
C ALA A 33 -4.83 41.31 18.47
N ALA A 34 -5.85 40.56 18.93
CA ALA A 34 -6.99 40.20 18.10
C ALA A 34 -7.81 41.44 17.71
N ALA A 35 -8.02 42.38 18.64
CA ALA A 35 -8.76 43.62 18.41
C ALA A 35 -8.05 44.61 17.47
N THR A 36 -6.72 44.51 17.35
CA THR A 36 -5.89 45.37 16.50
C THR A 36 -5.42 44.69 15.20
N THR A 37 -5.89 43.47 14.94
CA THR A 37 -5.54 42.71 13.74
C THR A 37 -6.06 43.41 12.48
N LYS A 38 -5.16 43.77 11.57
CA LYS A 38 -5.52 44.40 10.29
C LYS A 38 -6.12 43.36 9.34
N ASN A 39 -7.10 43.77 8.54
CA ASN A 39 -7.78 42.96 7.52
C ASN A 39 -8.62 41.75 8.00
N ASP A 40 -8.92 41.62 9.30
CA ASP A 40 -9.84 40.59 9.80
C ASP A 40 -10.90 41.19 10.75
N SER A 41 -12.04 41.59 10.19
CA SER A 41 -13.16 42.18 10.94
C SER A 41 -13.84 41.19 11.90
N VAL A 42 -13.66 39.88 11.68
CA VAL A 42 -14.19 38.84 12.57
C VAL A 42 -13.26 38.68 13.78
N MET A 43 -11.94 38.64 13.56
CA MET A 43 -10.94 38.63 14.63
C MET A 43 -11.05 39.88 15.50
N VAL A 44 -11.20 41.06 14.90
CA VAL A 44 -11.35 42.32 15.64
C VAL A 44 -12.58 42.29 16.55
N ARG A 45 -13.73 41.84 16.03
CA ARG A 45 -14.94 41.67 16.86
C ARG A 45 -14.74 40.67 17.99
N LYS A 46 -14.06 39.55 17.74
CA LYS A 46 -13.73 38.56 18.78
C LYS A 46 -12.78 39.13 19.84
N GLY A 47 -11.79 39.94 19.44
CA GLY A 47 -10.88 40.62 20.35
C GLY A 47 -11.59 41.62 21.26
N ILE A 48 -12.42 42.50 20.69
CA ILE A 48 -13.24 43.47 21.44
C ILE A 48 -14.17 42.73 22.41
N ARG A 49 -14.88 41.71 21.92
CA ARG A 49 -15.77 40.88 22.76
C ARG A 49 -15.01 40.18 23.88
N SER A 50 -13.80 39.71 23.63
CA SER A 50 -12.97 39.05 24.66
C SER A 50 -12.55 40.03 25.75
N MET A 51 -12.24 41.29 25.41
CA MET A 51 -11.94 42.33 26.40
C MET A 51 -13.17 42.66 27.26
N GLU A 52 -14.35 42.80 26.64
CA GLU A 52 -15.61 42.99 27.37
C GLU A 52 -15.90 41.85 28.35
N LEU A 53 -15.73 40.60 27.88
CA LEU A 53 -15.96 39.40 28.70
C LEU A 53 -14.97 39.31 29.86
N LEU A 54 -13.70 39.70 29.68
CA LEU A 54 -12.74 39.79 30.77
C LEU A 54 -13.17 40.82 31.83
N SER A 55 -13.64 42.00 31.40
CA SER A 55 -14.14 43.02 32.34
C SER A 55 -15.34 42.52 33.12
N GLN A 56 -16.34 41.96 32.44
CA GLN A 56 -17.56 41.45 33.07
C GLN A 56 -17.27 40.34 34.09
N LEU A 57 -16.41 39.39 33.74
CA LEU A 57 -16.04 38.30 34.64
C LEU A 57 -15.23 38.79 35.85
N ASN A 58 -14.39 39.81 35.66
CA ASN A 58 -13.65 40.44 36.76
C ASN A 58 -14.59 41.21 37.71
N ASP A 59 -15.55 41.95 37.17
CA ASP A 59 -16.54 42.70 37.96
C ASP A 59 -17.47 41.76 38.75
N MET A 60 -17.73 40.56 38.23
CA MET A 60 -18.45 39.49 38.92
C MET A 60 -17.59 38.72 39.95
N GLY A 61 -16.30 39.02 40.07
CA GLY A 61 -15.38 38.35 40.99
C GLY A 61 -15.05 36.89 40.61
N MET A 62 -15.34 36.48 39.37
CA MET A 62 -15.11 35.12 38.88
C MET A 62 -13.66 34.91 38.40
N ILE A 63 -12.98 35.99 38.02
CA ILE A 63 -11.57 36.03 37.65
C ILE A 63 -10.95 37.30 38.25
N ASP A 64 -9.64 37.30 38.46
CA ASP A 64 -8.93 38.47 38.99
C ASP A 64 -7.94 39.02 37.95
N LYS A 65 -7.95 40.33 37.74
CA LYS A 65 -6.93 40.99 36.92
C LYS A 65 -5.56 40.98 37.60
N ALA A 66 -5.49 40.99 38.93
CA ALA A 66 -4.24 41.01 39.70
C ALA A 66 -3.42 39.73 39.51
N ASP A 67 -4.07 38.58 39.31
CA ASP A 67 -3.42 37.30 39.04
C ASP A 67 -3.21 37.03 37.53
N ASN A 68 -3.52 38.02 36.67
CA ASN A 68 -3.55 37.91 35.20
C ASN A 68 -4.58 36.88 34.68
N TYR A 69 -5.75 36.80 35.33
CA TYR A 69 -6.87 35.94 34.96
C TYR A 69 -6.50 34.44 35.01
N ALA A 70 -5.78 34.02 36.05
CA ALA A 70 -5.17 32.69 36.15
C ALA A 70 -6.16 31.55 35.93
N SER A 71 -7.35 31.60 36.55
CA SER A 71 -8.37 30.56 36.41
C SER A 71 -8.83 30.37 34.95
N LEU A 72 -9.14 31.47 34.25
CA LEU A 72 -9.56 31.39 32.84
C LEU A 72 -8.41 31.02 31.91
N ARG A 73 -7.19 31.48 32.22
CA ARG A 73 -5.98 31.14 31.47
C ARG A 73 -5.75 29.63 31.49
N ASP A 74 -5.81 29.02 32.66
CA ASP A 74 -5.54 27.59 32.84
C ASP A 74 -6.60 26.74 32.11
N GLU A 75 -7.87 27.15 32.15
CA GLU A 75 -8.94 26.51 31.35
C GLU A 75 -8.69 26.60 29.84
N VAL A 76 -8.26 27.76 29.33
CA VAL A 76 -7.94 27.96 27.91
C VAL A 76 -6.72 27.12 27.50
N GLU A 77 -5.67 27.09 28.33
CA GLU A 77 -4.48 26.29 28.06
C GLU A 77 -4.79 24.78 28.06
N GLN A 78 -5.62 24.31 28.99
CA GLN A 78 -6.06 22.91 29.04
C GLN A 78 -6.85 22.52 27.79
N GLU A 79 -7.79 23.38 27.35
CA GLU A 79 -8.58 23.15 26.13
C GLU A 79 -7.68 23.08 24.89
N LEU A 80 -6.70 23.98 24.76
CA LEU A 80 -5.76 23.96 23.64
C LEU A 80 -4.89 22.70 23.62
N ASN A 81 -4.43 22.24 24.79
CA ASN A 81 -3.69 20.97 24.91
C ASN A 81 -4.57 19.79 24.49
N HIS A 82 -5.83 19.76 24.94
CA HIS A 82 -6.78 18.70 24.58
C HIS A 82 -7.01 18.64 23.07
N LEU A 83 -7.28 19.78 22.43
CA LEU A 83 -7.47 19.90 20.98
C LEU A 83 -6.22 19.51 20.19
N GLY A 84 -5.03 19.88 20.67
CA GLY A 84 -3.76 19.42 20.09
C GLY A 84 -3.65 17.91 20.11
N SER A 85 -3.91 17.28 21.26
CA SER A 85 -3.87 15.83 21.40
C SER A 85 -4.90 15.10 20.52
N LEU A 86 -6.07 15.70 20.30
CA LEU A 86 -7.11 15.14 19.43
C LEU A 86 -6.67 15.22 17.97
N LYS A 87 -6.09 16.34 17.54
CA LYS A 87 -5.54 16.50 16.19
C LYS A 87 -4.48 15.44 15.91
N ASP A 88 -3.55 15.22 16.82
CA ASP A 88 -2.47 14.25 16.65
C ASP A 88 -3.01 12.81 16.53
N ARG A 89 -4.03 12.46 17.33
CA ARG A 89 -4.73 11.16 17.21
C ARG A 89 -5.40 10.99 15.86
N VAL A 90 -6.16 12.00 15.40
CA VAL A 90 -6.85 11.95 14.10
C VAL A 90 -5.85 11.85 12.95
N MET A 91 -4.73 12.58 13.01
CA MET A 91 -3.66 12.47 12.00
C MET A 91 -3.06 11.07 11.98
N THR A 92 -2.80 10.48 13.15
CA THR A 92 -2.27 9.12 13.26
C THR A 92 -3.25 8.08 12.71
N GLU A 93 -4.54 8.23 13.03
CA GLU A 93 -5.59 7.34 12.53
C GLU A 93 -5.78 7.47 11.01
N SER A 94 -5.74 8.69 10.47
CA SER A 94 -5.79 8.92 9.02
C SER A 94 -4.63 8.23 8.31
N GLN A 95 -3.43 8.26 8.89
CA GLN A 95 -2.27 7.60 8.29
C GLN A 95 -2.45 6.07 8.27
N LYS A 96 -2.91 5.49 9.38
CA LYS A 96 -3.20 4.05 9.45
C LYS A 96 -4.27 3.63 8.44
N LEU A 97 -5.30 4.45 8.26
CA LEU A 97 -6.37 4.16 7.31
C LEU A 97 -5.85 4.17 5.86
N GLU A 98 -4.92 5.06 5.54
CA GLU A 98 -4.26 5.09 4.23
C GLU A 98 -3.45 3.83 3.97
N GLU A 99 -2.70 3.33 4.96
CA GLU A 99 -1.94 2.08 4.87
C GLU A 99 -2.86 0.86 4.63
N VAL A 100 -3.99 0.80 5.35
CA VAL A 100 -5.00 -0.25 5.16
C VAL A 100 -5.63 -0.15 3.77
N TYR A 101 -5.96 1.05 3.31
CA TYR A 101 -6.51 1.27 1.98
C TYR A 101 -5.56 0.79 0.88
N GLN A 102 -4.27 1.11 1.00
CA GLN A 102 -3.25 0.66 0.05
C GLN A 102 -3.14 -0.87 0.04
N THR A 103 -3.13 -1.51 1.21
CA THR A 103 -3.09 -2.98 1.32
C THR A 103 -4.28 -3.64 0.62
N ILE A 104 -5.49 -3.08 0.78
CA ILE A 104 -6.70 -3.59 0.10
C ILE A 104 -6.59 -3.42 -1.41
N ARG A 105 -6.05 -2.29 -1.89
CA ARG A 105 -5.84 -2.04 -3.32
C ARG A 105 -4.89 -3.05 -3.95
N ASP A 106 -3.76 -3.32 -3.28
CA ASP A 106 -2.77 -4.28 -3.75
C ASP A 106 -3.33 -5.70 -3.78
N HIS A 107 -4.10 -6.08 -2.76
CA HIS A 107 -4.77 -7.38 -2.72
C HIS A 107 -5.85 -7.50 -3.82
N ASN A 108 -6.61 -6.44 -4.08
CA ASN A 108 -7.58 -6.45 -5.18
C ASN A 108 -6.90 -6.63 -6.54
N ALA A 109 -5.79 -5.93 -6.78
CA ALA A 109 -5.00 -6.09 -8.01
C ALA A 109 -4.49 -7.53 -8.17
N TYR A 110 -4.04 -8.14 -7.07
CA TYR A 110 -3.65 -9.54 -7.04
C TYR A 110 -4.79 -10.49 -7.43
N LEU A 111 -5.97 -10.36 -6.80
CA LEU A 111 -7.14 -11.19 -7.11
C LEU A 111 -7.63 -11.03 -8.57
N VAL A 112 -7.59 -9.81 -9.11
CA VAL A 112 -7.89 -9.57 -10.53
C VAL A 112 -6.90 -10.29 -11.43
N GLY A 113 -5.60 -10.30 -11.09
CA GLY A 113 -4.58 -11.05 -11.79
C GLY A 113 -4.80 -12.58 -11.74
N GLN A 114 -5.21 -13.11 -10.59
CA GLN A 114 -5.61 -14.51 -10.46
C GLN A 114 -6.81 -14.84 -11.35
N LEU A 115 -7.87 -14.03 -11.34
CA LEU A 115 -9.05 -14.23 -12.19
C LEU A 115 -8.69 -14.28 -13.68
N GLU A 116 -7.78 -13.41 -14.13
CA GLU A 116 -7.32 -13.41 -15.52
C GLU A 116 -6.52 -14.67 -15.88
N THR A 117 -5.76 -15.20 -14.92
CA THR A 117 -5.06 -16.48 -15.03
C THR A 117 -6.06 -17.63 -15.18
N TYR A 118 -7.08 -17.71 -14.32
CA TYR A 118 -8.14 -18.73 -14.42
C TYR A 118 -8.93 -18.64 -15.73
N LYS A 119 -9.26 -17.43 -16.19
CA LYS A 119 -9.94 -17.23 -17.48
C LYS A 119 -9.09 -17.72 -18.65
N SER A 120 -7.81 -17.37 -18.64
CA SER A 120 -6.86 -17.81 -19.68
C SER A 120 -6.76 -19.33 -19.70
N TYR A 121 -6.71 -19.97 -18.53
CA TYR A 121 -6.72 -21.43 -18.40
C TYR A 121 -7.99 -22.06 -18.97
N LEU A 122 -9.16 -21.66 -18.47
CA LEU A 122 -10.44 -22.23 -18.90
C LEU A 122 -10.68 -22.06 -20.40
N HIS A 123 -10.32 -20.91 -20.98
CA HIS A 123 -10.39 -20.71 -22.43
C HIS A 123 -9.52 -21.72 -23.18
N ASN A 124 -8.29 -21.92 -22.71
CA ASN A 124 -7.32 -22.80 -23.34
C ASN A 124 -7.69 -24.28 -23.22
N VAL A 125 -8.31 -24.70 -22.10
CA VAL A 125 -8.82 -26.07 -21.90
C VAL A 125 -10.14 -26.30 -22.65
N ARG A 126 -11.06 -25.33 -22.64
CA ARG A 126 -12.35 -25.45 -23.34
C ARG A 126 -12.19 -25.63 -24.85
N GLY A 127 -11.19 -24.98 -25.44
CA GLY A 127 -10.80 -25.21 -26.84
C GLY A 127 -10.31 -26.64 -27.14
N GLN A 128 -10.02 -27.46 -26.13
CA GLN A 128 -9.71 -28.89 -26.30
C GLN A 128 -10.90 -29.81 -26.00
N SER A 129 -11.82 -29.43 -25.11
CA SER A 129 -12.94 -30.29 -24.68
C SER A 129 -14.19 -30.17 -25.56
N GLU A 130 -14.38 -29.06 -26.29
CA GLU A 130 -15.47 -28.93 -27.27
C GLU A 130 -15.12 -29.72 -28.54
N GLY A 131 -15.30 -31.04 -28.45
CA GLY A 131 -15.26 -31.96 -29.58
C GLY A 131 -16.32 -31.60 -30.61
N THR A 132 -15.98 -30.74 -31.56
CA THR A 132 -16.70 -30.61 -32.83
C THR A 132 -15.72 -30.69 -33.98
N THR A 133 -15.87 -31.78 -34.73
CA THR A 133 -15.43 -32.03 -36.09
C THR A 133 -15.23 -30.77 -36.94
N LYS A 134 -14.02 -30.18 -36.94
CA LYS A 134 -13.45 -29.46 -38.09
C LYS A 134 -12.01 -29.04 -37.84
N ARG A 135 -11.14 -29.58 -38.69
CA ARG A 135 -9.71 -29.30 -38.89
C ARG A 135 -8.81 -29.72 -37.73
N VAL A 136 -8.04 -30.76 -38.02
CA VAL A 136 -6.70 -31.02 -37.50
C VAL A 136 -5.81 -29.80 -37.79
N GLN A 137 -6.04 -28.69 -37.10
CA GLN A 137 -4.97 -27.75 -36.83
C GLN A 137 -4.17 -28.41 -35.71
N SER A 138 -2.95 -28.81 -36.05
CA SER A 138 -2.05 -29.51 -35.15
C SER A 138 -2.11 -28.88 -33.75
N GLN A 139 -2.20 -29.73 -32.74
CA GLN A 139 -1.97 -29.37 -31.35
C GLN A 139 -0.60 -28.69 -31.29
N LYS A 140 -0.59 -27.36 -31.44
CA LYS A 140 0.64 -26.62 -31.65
C LYS A 140 1.33 -26.51 -30.30
N VAL A 141 2.29 -27.41 -30.09
CA VAL A 141 3.26 -27.36 -29.00
C VAL A 141 3.88 -25.97 -29.02
N LEU A 142 3.84 -25.29 -27.87
CA LEU A 142 4.48 -23.99 -27.71
C LEU A 142 5.87 -24.19 -27.07
N GLY A 143 6.86 -23.45 -27.56
CA GLY A 143 8.25 -23.64 -27.15
C GLY A 143 9.01 -24.67 -28.02
N PRO A 144 10.18 -25.14 -27.58
CA PRO A 144 10.83 -24.82 -26.31
C PRO A 144 11.33 -23.37 -26.24
N TYR A 145 11.02 -22.66 -25.16
CA TYR A 145 11.61 -21.36 -24.85
C TYR A 145 12.75 -21.54 -23.87
N LYS A 146 13.91 -20.97 -24.21
CA LYS A 146 15.12 -21.05 -23.42
C LYS A 146 15.25 -19.85 -22.48
N PHE A 147 15.44 -20.12 -21.20
CA PHE A 147 15.67 -19.12 -20.16
C PHE A 147 16.95 -19.44 -19.41
N THR A 148 17.84 -18.45 -19.24
CA THR A 148 19.05 -18.66 -18.44
C THR A 148 18.71 -18.64 -16.95
N HIS A 149 19.55 -19.27 -16.13
CA HIS A 149 19.43 -19.20 -14.67
C HIS A 149 19.32 -17.74 -14.18
N ALA A 150 20.26 -16.88 -14.60
CA ALA A 150 20.26 -15.47 -14.24
C ALA A 150 19.00 -14.70 -14.70
N GLN A 151 18.37 -15.09 -15.81
CA GLN A 151 17.11 -14.47 -16.25
C GLN A 151 15.96 -14.81 -15.30
N LEU A 152 15.81 -16.09 -14.95
CA LEU A 152 14.74 -16.53 -14.05
C LEU A 152 14.95 -16.04 -12.62
N GLU A 153 16.19 -15.93 -12.16
CA GLU A 153 16.54 -15.31 -10.88
C GLU A 153 16.20 -13.81 -10.89
N LYS A 154 16.56 -13.08 -11.95
CA LYS A 154 16.21 -11.65 -12.08
C LYS A 154 14.71 -11.41 -12.15
N GLU A 155 13.95 -12.31 -12.76
CA GLU A 155 12.48 -12.24 -12.81
C GLU A 155 11.81 -12.71 -11.50
N GLY A 156 12.59 -13.21 -10.54
CA GLY A 156 12.10 -13.73 -9.25
C GLY A 156 11.41 -15.09 -9.36
N VAL A 157 11.52 -15.77 -10.52
CA VAL A 157 11.01 -17.12 -10.71
C VAL A 157 11.87 -18.11 -9.92
N ILE A 158 13.20 -17.95 -9.92
CA ILE A 158 14.09 -18.67 -9.00
C ILE A 158 14.15 -17.90 -7.69
N GLN A 159 13.68 -18.53 -6.60
CA GLN A 159 13.70 -17.98 -5.25
C GLN A 159 14.95 -18.41 -4.49
N LYS A 160 15.38 -19.68 -4.66
CA LYS A 160 16.64 -20.21 -4.13
C LYS A 160 17.31 -21.12 -5.14
N SER A 161 18.64 -21.20 -5.09
CA SER A 161 19.43 -22.03 -6.00
C SER A 161 20.59 -22.68 -5.26
N ASN A 162 20.64 -24.01 -5.27
CA ASN A 162 21.75 -24.80 -4.76
C ASN A 162 22.87 -24.98 -5.80
N VAL A 163 22.70 -24.43 -7.00
CA VAL A 163 23.72 -24.45 -8.06
C VAL A 163 24.91 -23.55 -7.67
N PRO A 164 26.15 -24.07 -7.66
CA PRO A 164 27.35 -23.29 -7.37
C PRO A 164 27.52 -22.07 -8.32
N PRO A 165 27.94 -20.88 -7.83
CA PRO A 165 28.00 -19.65 -8.63
C PRO A 165 28.82 -19.78 -9.92
N ASN A 166 29.95 -20.48 -9.86
CA ASN A 166 30.83 -20.75 -11.00
C ASN A 166 30.17 -21.63 -12.10
N ARG A 167 29.06 -22.29 -11.80
CA ARG A 167 28.31 -23.16 -12.74
C ARG A 167 27.03 -22.51 -13.26
N GLN A 168 26.48 -21.50 -12.58
CA GLN A 168 25.20 -20.86 -12.93
C GLN A 168 25.19 -20.28 -14.35
N ALA A 169 26.30 -19.69 -14.82
CA ALA A 169 26.42 -19.15 -16.17
C ALA A 169 26.24 -20.20 -17.29
N ASN A 170 26.40 -21.48 -16.95
CA ASN A 170 26.23 -22.60 -17.86
C ASN A 170 24.87 -23.31 -17.69
N ILE A 171 24.03 -22.89 -16.75
CA ILE A 171 22.69 -23.45 -16.56
C ILE A 171 21.65 -22.67 -17.36
N TYR A 172 20.75 -23.40 -17.99
CA TYR A 172 19.54 -22.86 -18.61
C TYR A 172 18.38 -23.84 -18.51
N PHE A 173 17.17 -23.32 -18.61
CA PHE A 173 15.92 -24.07 -18.59
C PHE A 173 15.25 -23.96 -19.96
N ASN A 174 14.75 -25.07 -20.46
CA ASN A 174 13.85 -25.12 -21.59
C ASN A 174 12.44 -25.36 -21.08
N MET A 175 11.51 -24.46 -21.39
CA MET A 175 10.10 -24.63 -21.04
C MET A 175 9.30 -24.86 -22.31
N THR A 176 8.43 -25.87 -22.28
CA THR A 176 7.57 -26.25 -23.41
C THR A 176 6.15 -26.43 -22.89
N SER A 177 5.13 -26.14 -23.69
CA SER A 177 3.74 -26.48 -23.38
C SER A 177 3.20 -27.43 -24.45
N PRO A 178 3.17 -28.75 -24.17
CA PRO A 178 2.67 -29.77 -25.11
C PRO A 178 1.16 -29.66 -25.35
N SER A 179 0.40 -29.38 -24.28
CA SER A 179 -1.01 -29.04 -24.34
C SER A 179 -1.26 -27.79 -23.49
N PRO A 180 -2.28 -26.98 -23.83
CA PRO A 180 -2.72 -25.92 -22.93
C PRO A 180 -2.97 -26.47 -21.52
N GLY A 181 -2.41 -25.80 -20.52
CA GLY A 181 -2.50 -26.23 -19.12
C GLY A 181 -1.41 -27.21 -18.66
N THR A 182 -0.58 -27.74 -19.57
CA THR A 182 0.57 -28.58 -19.22
C THR A 182 1.87 -27.94 -19.68
N PHE A 183 2.91 -28.11 -18.88
CA PHE A 183 4.24 -27.57 -19.11
C PHE A 183 5.28 -28.64 -18.83
N ILE A 184 6.33 -28.66 -19.64
CA ILE A 184 7.53 -29.45 -19.42
C ILE A 184 8.68 -28.47 -19.19
N ILE A 185 9.33 -28.55 -18.04
CA ILE A 185 10.50 -27.75 -17.69
C ILE A 185 11.72 -28.66 -17.63
N SER A 186 12.64 -28.49 -18.57
CA SER A 186 13.89 -29.26 -18.63
C SER A 186 15.08 -28.37 -18.26
N LEU A 187 15.84 -28.78 -17.23
CA LEU A 187 17.08 -28.15 -16.80
C LEU A 187 18.25 -28.67 -17.65
N HIS A 188 19.09 -27.79 -18.17
CA HIS A 188 20.25 -28.15 -18.98
C HIS A 188 21.53 -27.46 -18.50
N TYR A 189 22.67 -28.13 -18.72
CA TYR A 189 24.01 -27.57 -18.57
C TYR A 189 24.68 -27.46 -19.94
N LYS A 190 25.22 -26.28 -20.27
CA LYS A 190 25.93 -26.04 -21.53
C LYS A 190 27.07 -27.05 -21.73
N GLY A 191 27.10 -27.69 -22.89
CA GLY A 191 28.10 -28.71 -23.21
C GLY A 191 27.70 -30.14 -22.85
N ARG A 192 26.48 -30.38 -22.33
CA ARG A 192 25.90 -31.72 -22.22
C ARG A 192 24.76 -31.91 -23.23
N ASN A 193 24.70 -33.09 -23.83
CA ASN A 193 23.68 -33.46 -24.82
C ASN A 193 22.33 -33.86 -24.20
N ARG A 194 22.27 -34.13 -22.89
CA ARG A 194 21.04 -34.50 -22.18
C ARG A 194 20.70 -33.48 -21.09
N GLY A 195 19.40 -33.26 -20.88
CA GLY A 195 18.90 -32.51 -19.73
C GLY A 195 19.33 -33.17 -18.43
N LEU A 196 19.58 -32.37 -17.40
CA LEU A 196 19.90 -32.82 -16.05
C LEU A 196 18.65 -33.27 -15.29
N LEU A 197 17.53 -32.59 -15.54
CA LEU A 197 16.25 -32.83 -14.90
C LEU A 197 15.15 -32.43 -15.89
N GLU A 198 14.04 -33.15 -15.88
CA GLU A 198 12.83 -32.81 -16.61
C GLU A 198 11.66 -32.95 -15.65
N LEU A 199 10.78 -31.94 -15.62
CA LEU A 199 9.62 -31.89 -14.76
C LEU A 199 8.37 -31.62 -15.59
N ASP A 200 7.38 -32.49 -15.48
CA ASP A 200 6.04 -32.28 -15.97
C ASP A 200 5.22 -31.52 -14.92
N LEU A 201 4.63 -30.40 -15.32
CA LEU A 201 3.82 -29.53 -14.46
C LEU A 201 2.45 -29.32 -15.09
N LYS A 202 1.41 -29.45 -14.27
CA LYS A 202 0.07 -28.98 -14.63
C LYS A 202 -0.19 -27.62 -14.02
N LEU A 203 -0.92 -26.78 -14.76
CA LEU A 203 -1.33 -25.48 -14.24
C LEU A 203 -2.23 -25.62 -13.02
N ASP A 204 -3.10 -26.64 -12.99
CA ASP A 204 -3.98 -26.92 -11.86
C ASP A 204 -3.19 -27.13 -10.56
N ASP A 205 -2.11 -27.91 -10.60
CA ASP A 205 -1.26 -28.17 -9.43
C ASP A 205 -0.64 -26.85 -8.91
N LEU A 206 -0.17 -25.98 -9.81
CA LEU A 206 0.40 -24.67 -9.44
C LEU A 206 -0.66 -23.73 -8.85
N LEU A 207 -1.90 -23.80 -9.35
CA LEU A 207 -3.02 -23.00 -8.84
C LEU A 207 -3.50 -23.52 -7.47
N GLU A 208 -3.48 -24.83 -7.25
CA GLU A 208 -3.77 -25.46 -5.96
C GLU A 208 -2.71 -25.07 -4.92
N MET A 209 -1.42 -25.16 -5.26
CA MET A 209 -0.33 -24.68 -4.41
C MET A 209 -0.50 -23.19 -4.06
N GLN A 210 -0.87 -22.35 -5.04
CA GLN A 210 -1.11 -20.92 -4.78
C GLN A 210 -2.29 -20.69 -3.82
N LYS A 211 -3.38 -21.46 -3.97
CA LYS A 211 -4.55 -21.39 -3.08
C LYS A 211 -4.20 -21.81 -1.65
N ASP A 212 -3.38 -22.84 -1.50
CA ASP A 212 -2.96 -23.37 -0.20
C ASP A 212 -1.80 -22.57 0.41
N SER A 213 -1.45 -21.41 -0.18
CA SER A 213 -0.34 -20.54 0.26
C SER A 213 1.03 -21.23 0.25
N GLN A 214 1.18 -22.27 -0.58
CA GLN A 214 2.47 -22.89 -0.85
C GLN A 214 3.19 -22.09 -1.94
N GLU A 215 4.11 -21.22 -1.50
CA GLU A 215 4.80 -20.29 -2.40
C GLU A 215 5.95 -20.92 -3.19
N ASP A 216 6.43 -22.08 -2.76
CA ASP A 216 7.67 -22.69 -3.22
C ASP A 216 7.43 -24.05 -3.91
N LEU A 217 8.00 -24.20 -5.11
CA LEU A 217 8.13 -25.47 -5.84
C LEU A 217 9.61 -25.88 -5.86
N ASP A 218 9.95 -27.01 -5.23
CA ASP A 218 11.32 -27.51 -5.15
C ASP A 218 11.65 -28.45 -6.32
N LEU A 219 12.77 -28.20 -7.02
CA LEU A 219 13.29 -28.98 -8.14
C LEU A 219 14.72 -29.50 -7.88
N GLU A 220 15.07 -29.81 -6.62
CA GLU A 220 16.36 -30.35 -6.16
C GLU A 220 17.54 -29.36 -6.25
N TYR A 221 17.74 -28.75 -7.42
CA TYR A 221 18.81 -27.78 -7.69
C TYR A 221 18.36 -26.33 -7.53
N VAL A 222 17.07 -26.06 -7.71
CA VAL A 222 16.46 -24.74 -7.62
C VAL A 222 15.09 -24.83 -6.99
N GLN A 223 14.70 -23.77 -6.29
CA GLN A 223 13.37 -23.56 -5.74
C GLN A 223 12.70 -22.44 -6.54
N PHE A 224 11.57 -22.73 -7.17
CA PHE A 224 10.79 -21.75 -7.91
C PHE A 224 9.70 -21.13 -7.03
N ASN A 225 9.48 -19.83 -7.20
CA ASN A 225 8.31 -19.17 -6.63
C ASN A 225 7.08 -19.46 -7.51
N VAL A 226 6.07 -20.14 -6.96
CA VAL A 226 4.85 -20.59 -7.67
C VAL A 226 4.12 -19.41 -8.32
N SER A 227 3.94 -18.31 -7.59
CA SER A 227 3.22 -17.13 -8.10
C SER A 227 3.97 -16.45 -9.26
N LYS A 228 5.30 -16.31 -9.15
CA LYS A 228 6.12 -15.72 -10.22
C LYS A 228 6.23 -16.66 -11.43
N LEU A 229 6.31 -17.97 -11.20
CA LEU A 229 6.31 -18.97 -12.26
C LEU A 229 4.99 -18.94 -13.05
N LEU A 230 3.84 -18.89 -12.38
CA LEU A 230 2.52 -18.76 -13.02
C LEU A 230 2.44 -17.54 -13.93
N VAL A 231 2.89 -16.37 -13.44
CA VAL A 231 2.93 -15.13 -14.23
C VAL A 231 3.88 -15.27 -15.43
N HIS A 232 5.05 -15.87 -15.23
CA HIS A 232 6.03 -16.11 -16.29
C HIS A 232 5.47 -17.02 -17.39
N LEU A 233 4.87 -18.15 -17.01
CA LEU A 233 4.26 -19.11 -17.94
C LEU A 233 3.10 -18.48 -18.70
N ASN A 234 2.19 -17.77 -18.03
CA ASN A 234 1.10 -17.06 -18.71
C ASN A 234 1.62 -16.04 -19.70
N LYS A 235 2.62 -15.23 -19.33
CA LYS A 235 3.17 -14.21 -20.24
C LYS A 235 3.84 -14.81 -21.47
N LYS A 236 4.53 -15.94 -21.33
CA LYS A 236 5.28 -16.58 -22.43
C LYS A 236 4.45 -17.51 -23.29
N PHE A 237 3.45 -18.16 -22.72
CA PHE A 237 2.66 -19.20 -23.37
C PHE A 237 1.18 -18.82 -23.59
N ALA A 238 0.75 -17.60 -23.23
CA ALA A 238 -0.57 -17.10 -23.59
C ALA A 238 -0.75 -17.12 -25.11
N ARG A 239 -1.74 -17.87 -25.58
CA ARG A 239 -2.19 -17.83 -26.97
C ARG A 239 -2.80 -16.45 -27.22
N LYS A 240 -2.38 -15.74 -28.27
CA LYS A 240 -2.98 -14.46 -28.65
C LYS A 240 -4.49 -14.65 -28.72
N ARG A 241 -5.24 -13.84 -27.94
CA ARG A 241 -6.70 -13.71 -28.06
C ARG A 241 -7.00 -13.33 -29.50
N GLY A 242 -7.51 -14.27 -30.30
CA GLY A 242 -8.16 -13.95 -31.56
C GLY A 242 -9.44 -13.20 -31.20
N TRP A 243 -9.53 -11.95 -31.63
CA TRP A 243 -10.81 -11.25 -31.72
C TRP A 243 -11.57 -11.80 -32.93
#